data_AF-A0A182UEG8-F1
#
_entry.id   AF-A0A182UEG8-F1
#
_cell.length_a   1.000
_cell.length_b   1.000
_cell.length_c   1.000
_cell.angle_alpha   90.00
_cell.angle_beta   90.00
_cell.angle_gamma   90.00
#
_symmetry.space_group_name_H-M   'P 1'
#
loop_
_entity.id
_entity.type
_entity.pdbx_description
1 polymer ?
#
loop_
_entity_poly.entity_id
_entity_poly.type
_entity_poly.pdbx_seq_one_letter_code
_entity_poly.pdbx_strand_id
1 'polypeptide(L)'
;HIHPPQHIASTKDAGYKLYRGGTIVFQLYFEHEFLGKVASKHFLPWCTTGGTKKLRTLHKKLIEDGAEEWYLVRIVPRRNLFDHLLPDNLGLFASFVTQHYVSRRNRIIPSLEHWIPHCGARLILNSNYTRKSSSKKDPTSGVLPSQLLKSVPLSSNDYVDNFNIFTEFGELTPAQVLTLFNEFINWSEFHQSPFMQAVESQKHKQHRFARSLDDDESADEPGELQRAKSKKSTDTL
;
A
#
# COMPACT_ATOMS: atom_id res chain seq x y z
N HIS A 1 14.61 -12.42 -12.50
CA HIS A 1 14.99 -12.16 -11.11
C HIS A 1 14.35 -10.88 -10.64
N ILE A 2 13.52 -10.96 -9.60
CA ILE A 2 12.79 -9.83 -9.03
C ILE A 2 13.38 -9.58 -7.64
N HIS A 3 13.90 -8.37 -7.43
CA HIS A 3 14.57 -7.95 -6.21
C HIS A 3 13.54 -7.37 -5.22
N PRO A 4 13.49 -7.76 -3.94
CA PRO A 4 12.60 -7.21 -2.89
C PRO A 4 12.43 -5.67 -2.79
N PRO A 5 13.43 -4.81 -3.06
CA PRO A 5 13.22 -3.35 -3.12
C PRO A 5 12.18 -2.95 -4.18
N GLN A 6 11.95 -3.82 -5.17
CA GLN A 6 10.98 -3.61 -6.23
C GLN A 6 9.54 -3.60 -5.73
N HIS A 7 9.18 -4.15 -4.55
CA HIS A 7 7.81 -4.05 -4.05
C HIS A 7 7.54 -2.72 -3.33
N ILE A 8 8.54 -2.22 -2.61
CA ILE A 8 8.43 -1.05 -1.74
C ILE A 8 8.59 0.25 -2.53
N ALA A 9 9.50 0.24 -3.50
CA ALA A 9 9.87 1.39 -4.33
C ALA A 9 9.33 1.28 -5.77
N SER A 10 8.34 0.41 -5.99
CA SER A 10 7.73 0.20 -7.30
C SER A 10 7.06 1.46 -7.82
N THR A 11 7.35 1.83 -9.07
CA THR A 11 6.63 2.86 -9.80
C THR A 11 5.66 2.20 -10.80
N LYS A 12 4.92 3.00 -11.57
CA LYS A 12 4.06 2.51 -12.66
C LYS A 12 4.79 1.58 -13.64
N ASP A 13 6.10 1.80 -13.84
CA ASP A 13 6.95 1.11 -14.80
C ASP A 13 7.45 -0.26 -14.31
N ALA A 14 7.41 -0.53 -13.01
CA ALA A 14 7.87 -1.79 -12.39
C ALA A 14 6.90 -2.97 -12.62
N GLY A 15 5.84 -2.77 -13.40
CA GLY A 15 4.89 -3.81 -13.81
C GLY A 15 3.76 -4.05 -12.81
N TYR A 16 2.71 -4.75 -13.27
CA TYR A 16 1.42 -4.86 -12.56
C TYR A 16 1.39 -5.68 -11.29
N LYS A 17 2.45 -6.44 -11.01
CA LYS A 17 2.50 -7.31 -9.84
C LYS A 17 2.94 -6.58 -8.58
N LEU A 18 3.70 -5.50 -8.72
CA LEU A 18 4.46 -4.90 -7.62
C LEU A 18 3.96 -3.51 -7.19
N TYR A 19 3.52 -2.66 -8.12
CA TYR A 19 2.91 -1.38 -7.76
C TYR A 19 1.47 -1.59 -7.28
N ARG A 20 1.20 -1.44 -5.98
CA ARG A 20 -0.13 -1.59 -5.37
C ARG A 20 -0.41 -0.44 -4.40
N GLY A 21 -1.64 -0.37 -3.91
CA GLY A 21 -2.03 0.67 -2.94
C GLY A 21 -1.09 0.77 -1.72
N GLY A 22 -0.65 -0.37 -1.17
CA GLY A 22 0.31 -0.37 -0.05
C GLY A 22 1.65 0.29 -0.40
N THR A 23 2.15 0.06 -1.61
CA THR A 23 3.37 0.69 -2.13
C THR A 23 3.23 2.21 -2.24
N ILE A 24 2.06 2.69 -2.67
CA ILE A 24 1.77 4.13 -2.81
C ILE A 24 1.76 4.80 -1.44
N VAL A 25 1.02 4.24 -0.49
CA VAL A 25 0.95 4.76 0.89
C VAL A 25 2.34 4.75 1.52
N PHE A 26 3.10 3.66 1.35
CA PHE A 26 4.46 3.56 1.86
C PHE A 26 5.37 4.67 1.29
N GLN A 27 5.42 4.83 -0.03
CA GLN A 27 6.29 5.82 -0.67
C GLN A 27 5.90 7.26 -0.33
N LEU A 28 4.62 7.48 -0.05
CA LEU A 28 4.13 8.77 0.38
C LEU A 28 4.53 9.07 1.83
N TYR A 29 4.40 8.12 2.75
CA TYR A 29 4.62 8.37 4.18
C TYR A 29 6.10 8.29 4.58
N PHE A 30 6.88 7.48 3.86
CA PHE A 30 8.25 7.18 4.23
C PHE A 30 9.24 7.52 3.12
N GLU A 31 10.36 8.08 3.53
CA GLU A 31 11.59 8.04 2.76
C GLU A 31 12.19 6.66 2.88
N HIS A 32 12.73 6.18 1.78
CA HIS A 32 13.45 4.92 1.76
C HIS A 32 14.75 5.09 0.98
N GLU A 33 15.76 4.39 1.45
CA GLU A 33 17.08 4.37 0.83
C GLU A 33 17.63 2.96 0.93
N PHE A 34 17.95 2.38 -0.21
CA PHE A 34 18.60 1.08 -0.27
C PHE A 34 20.06 1.22 0.16
N LEU A 35 20.46 0.46 1.19
CA LEU A 35 21.81 0.53 1.76
C LEU A 35 22.73 -0.57 1.23
N GLY A 36 22.20 -1.76 0.97
CA GLY A 36 23.03 -2.89 0.52
C GLY A 36 22.31 -4.24 0.54
N LYS A 37 22.98 -5.25 -0.02
CA LYS A 37 22.52 -6.64 0.02
C LYS A 37 23.30 -7.41 1.07
N VAL A 38 22.65 -8.40 1.67
CA VAL A 38 23.30 -9.33 2.59
C VAL A 38 22.88 -10.74 2.21
N ALA A 39 23.83 -11.65 1.99
CA ALA A 39 23.48 -13.01 1.63
C ALA A 39 22.73 -13.69 2.80
N SER A 40 21.57 -14.27 2.50
CA SER A 40 20.67 -14.93 3.46
C SER A 40 21.38 -15.99 4.32
N LYS A 41 22.36 -16.70 3.74
CA LYS A 41 23.19 -17.71 4.39
C LYS A 41 23.99 -17.21 5.61
N HIS A 42 24.16 -15.89 5.75
CA HIS A 42 24.84 -15.30 6.90
C HIS A 42 23.94 -15.17 8.14
N PHE A 43 22.63 -15.40 8.01
CA PHE A 43 21.68 -15.33 9.11
C PHE A 43 21.16 -16.70 9.51
N LEU A 44 20.90 -16.85 10.81
CA LEU A 44 20.26 -18.01 11.41
C LEU A 44 18.86 -17.63 11.93
N PRO A 45 17.86 -18.54 11.90
CA PRO A 45 17.93 -19.88 11.33
C PRO A 45 17.98 -19.82 9.80
N TRP A 46 18.77 -20.71 9.18
CA TRP A 46 18.79 -20.82 7.73
C TRP A 46 17.38 -21.18 7.27
N CYS A 47 16.72 -20.31 6.50
CA CYS A 47 15.42 -20.59 5.89
C CYS A 47 15.58 -21.75 4.90
N THR A 48 15.53 -22.99 5.41
CA THR A 48 15.43 -24.17 4.56
C THR A 48 14.07 -24.12 3.89
N THR A 49 14.05 -24.21 2.58
CA THR A 49 12.85 -24.31 1.73
C THR A 49 12.11 -25.63 2.00
N GLY A 50 11.54 -25.78 3.20
CA GLY A 50 10.86 -26.98 3.67
C GLY A 50 9.51 -26.64 4.27
N GLY A 51 8.43 -27.03 3.57
CA GLY A 51 7.07 -26.90 4.09
C GLY A 51 6.01 -26.87 2.99
N THR A 52 5.26 -27.96 2.90
CA THR A 52 4.32 -28.37 1.87
C THR A 52 3.09 -27.47 1.66
N LYS A 53 2.61 -27.45 0.40
CA LYS A 53 1.19 -27.38 -0.03
C LYS A 53 0.28 -26.28 0.56
N LYS A 54 0.37 -25.05 0.02
CA LYS A 54 -0.83 -24.21 -0.22
C LYS A 54 -0.64 -23.46 -1.54
N LEU A 55 -1.73 -23.22 -2.27
CA LEU A 55 -1.78 -22.51 -3.55
C LEU A 55 -1.04 -21.16 -3.44
N ARG A 56 0.24 -21.12 -3.81
CA ARG A 56 1.06 -19.91 -3.69
C ARG A 56 0.64 -18.95 -4.79
N THR A 57 0.15 -17.77 -4.40
CA THR A 57 -0.14 -16.69 -5.37
C THR A 57 1.13 -16.37 -6.17
N LEU A 58 0.97 -15.98 -7.43
CA LEU A 58 2.11 -15.64 -8.29
C LEU A 58 3.02 -14.56 -7.69
N HIS A 59 2.47 -13.68 -6.85
CA HIS A 59 3.22 -12.69 -6.07
C HIS A 59 4.16 -13.35 -5.04
N LYS A 60 3.68 -14.34 -4.29
CA LYS A 60 4.47 -15.06 -3.29
C LYS A 60 5.61 -15.85 -3.93
N LYS A 61 5.38 -16.50 -5.07
CA LYS A 61 6.42 -17.19 -5.84
C LYS A 61 7.51 -16.23 -6.31
N LEU A 62 7.13 -15.04 -6.76
CA LEU A 62 8.06 -13.99 -7.21
C LEU A 62 9.03 -13.52 -6.13
N ILE A 63 8.58 -13.53 -4.87
CA ILE A 63 9.36 -13.14 -3.70
C ILE A 63 10.33 -14.27 -3.30
N GLU A 64 9.87 -15.52 -3.37
CA GLU A 64 10.64 -16.70 -2.99
C GLU A 64 11.74 -17.05 -4.02
N ASP A 65 11.52 -16.83 -5.32
CA ASP A 65 12.52 -17.09 -6.38
C ASP A 65 13.75 -16.13 -6.31
N GLY A 66 13.76 -15.16 -5.39
CA GLY A 66 14.87 -14.24 -5.12
C GLY A 66 15.56 -14.42 -3.76
N ALA A 67 15.26 -15.52 -3.05
CA ALA A 67 15.50 -15.70 -1.61
C ALA A 67 16.96 -15.82 -1.13
N GLU A 68 17.95 -15.82 -2.02
CA GLU A 68 19.35 -15.97 -1.59
C GLU A 68 19.97 -14.68 -1.02
N GLU A 69 19.41 -13.52 -1.37
CA GLU A 69 19.93 -12.21 -0.98
C GLU A 69 18.85 -11.41 -0.23
N TRP A 70 19.19 -10.88 0.94
CA TRP A 70 18.36 -9.98 1.73
C TRP A 70 18.76 -8.53 1.44
N TYR A 71 17.84 -7.59 1.65
CA TYR A 71 18.04 -6.19 1.29
C TYR A 71 17.92 -5.35 2.55
N LEU A 72 18.98 -4.60 2.83
CA LEU A 72 18.96 -3.59 3.86
C LEU A 72 18.41 -2.29 3.27
N VAL A 73 17.28 -1.84 3.81
CA VAL A 73 16.61 -0.60 3.42
C VAL A 73 16.49 0.27 4.65
N ARG A 74 16.99 1.49 4.57
CA ARG A 74 16.72 2.54 5.55
C ARG A 74 15.34 3.09 5.26
N ILE A 75 14.49 3.17 6.29
CA ILE A 75 13.13 3.70 6.20
C ILE A 75 12.99 4.79 7.25
N VAL A 76 12.56 5.98 6.86
CA VAL A 76 12.38 7.13 7.76
C VAL A 76 11.07 7.82 7.44
N PRO A 77 10.23 8.18 8.43
CA PRO A 77 9.05 9.00 8.17
C PRO A 77 9.42 10.32 7.50
N ARG A 78 8.65 10.74 6.50
CA ARG A 78 8.89 12.01 5.82
C ARG A 78 8.62 13.18 6.74
N ARG A 79 9.62 14.04 6.92
CA ARG A 79 9.53 15.22 7.79
C ARG A 79 8.57 16.27 7.24
N ASN A 80 8.53 16.44 5.92
CA ASN A 80 7.67 17.39 5.22
C ASN A 80 6.32 16.80 4.82
N LEU A 81 5.93 15.62 5.34
CA LEU A 81 4.66 14.98 4.96
C LEU A 81 3.46 15.90 5.22
N PHE A 82 3.47 16.59 6.37
CA PHE A 82 2.35 17.42 6.81
C PHE A 82 2.22 18.74 6.05
N ASP A 83 3.24 19.16 5.32
CA ASP A 83 3.17 20.30 4.40
C ASP A 83 2.32 19.96 3.16
N HIS A 84 2.18 18.66 2.89
CA HIS A 84 1.55 18.13 1.68
C HIS A 84 0.23 17.39 1.95
N LEU A 85 0.09 16.82 3.15
CA LEU A 85 -1.06 16.03 3.59
C LEU A 85 -1.25 16.19 5.10
N LEU A 86 -2.33 16.89 5.50
CA LEU A 86 -2.61 17.15 6.92
C LEU A 86 -2.77 15.85 7.73
N PRO A 87 -2.41 15.84 9.03
CA PRO A 87 -2.50 14.66 9.88
C PRO A 87 -3.87 13.97 9.87
N ASP A 88 -4.96 14.74 9.92
CA ASP A 88 -6.33 14.21 9.92
C ASP A 88 -6.70 13.51 8.62
N ASN A 89 -6.02 13.88 7.52
CA ASN A 89 -6.27 13.35 6.19
C ASN A 89 -5.42 12.11 5.87
N LEU A 90 -4.50 11.69 6.75
CA LEU A 90 -3.70 10.47 6.54
C LEU A 90 -4.60 9.24 6.37
N GLY A 91 -5.54 9.04 7.30
CA GLY A 91 -6.48 7.92 7.23
C GLY A 91 -7.37 7.98 5.99
N LEU A 92 -7.81 9.18 5.61
CA LEU A 92 -8.60 9.40 4.40
C LEU A 92 -7.81 9.06 3.13
N PHE A 93 -6.55 9.46 3.06
CA PHE A 93 -5.66 9.13 1.95
C PHE A 93 -5.45 7.62 1.83
N ALA A 94 -5.15 6.94 2.95
CA ALA A 94 -4.99 5.49 2.95
C ALA A 94 -6.28 4.79 2.49
N SER A 95 -7.44 5.22 2.99
CA SER A 95 -8.74 4.71 2.53
C SER A 95 -8.96 4.98 1.03
N PHE A 96 -8.68 6.19 0.56
CA PHE A 96 -8.76 6.55 -0.86
C PHE A 96 -7.95 5.60 -1.73
N VAL A 97 -6.68 5.36 -1.35
CA VAL A 97 -5.81 4.43 -2.08
C VAL A 97 -6.38 3.00 -2.03
N THR A 98 -6.81 2.50 -0.86
CA THR A 98 -7.35 1.12 -0.76
C THR A 98 -8.60 0.89 -1.61
N GLN A 99 -9.46 1.89 -1.74
CA GLN A 99 -10.71 1.80 -2.50
C GLN A 99 -10.45 1.86 -4.02
N HIS A 100 -9.53 2.71 -4.46
CA HIS A 100 -9.28 2.95 -5.87
C HIS A 100 -8.24 1.99 -6.48
N TYR A 101 -7.29 1.51 -5.69
CA TYR A 101 -6.21 0.61 -6.13
C TYR A 101 -6.49 -0.89 -5.90
N VAL A 102 -7.77 -1.28 -5.75
CA VAL A 102 -8.16 -2.71 -5.81
C VAL A 102 -7.73 -3.32 -7.14
N SER A 103 -7.91 -2.57 -8.22
CA SER A 103 -7.35 -2.87 -9.53
C SER A 103 -6.69 -1.62 -10.10
N ARG A 104 -5.46 -1.78 -10.62
CA ARG A 104 -4.76 -0.69 -11.31
C ARG A 104 -5.44 -0.26 -12.61
N ARG A 105 -6.23 -1.15 -13.21
CA ARG A 105 -6.98 -0.87 -14.45
C ARG A 105 -8.28 -0.10 -14.18
N ASN A 106 -8.57 0.21 -12.92
CA ASN A 106 -9.69 1.07 -12.61
C ASN A 106 -9.43 2.44 -13.24
N ARG A 107 -10.39 2.89 -14.04
CA ARG A 107 -10.35 4.22 -14.67
C ARG A 107 -10.70 5.26 -13.64
N ILE A 108 -9.96 6.37 -13.65
CA ILE A 108 -10.06 7.37 -12.59
C ILE A 108 -11.42 8.05 -12.62
N ILE A 109 -11.78 8.65 -13.76
CA ILE A 109 -13.03 9.41 -13.88
C ILE A 109 -14.26 8.55 -13.52
N PRO A 110 -14.49 7.37 -14.12
CA PRO A 110 -15.65 6.55 -13.75
C PRO A 110 -15.67 6.16 -12.28
N SER A 111 -14.49 5.90 -11.68
CA SER A 111 -14.42 5.52 -10.26
C SER A 111 -14.72 6.70 -9.34
N LEU A 112 -14.21 7.89 -9.65
CA LEU A 112 -14.47 9.08 -8.85
C LEU A 112 -15.91 9.56 -9.00
N GLU A 113 -16.50 9.46 -10.19
CA GLU A 113 -17.90 9.82 -10.42
C GLU A 113 -18.89 8.93 -9.66
N HIS A 114 -18.49 7.69 -9.31
CA HIS A 114 -19.26 6.85 -8.41
C HIS A 114 -19.39 7.44 -7.01
N TRP A 115 -18.38 8.19 -6.56
CA TRP A 115 -18.37 8.85 -5.25
C TRP A 115 -18.94 10.27 -5.31
N ILE A 116 -18.56 11.03 -6.33
CA ILE A 116 -18.98 12.43 -6.51
C ILE A 116 -19.47 12.60 -7.95
N PRO A 117 -20.80 12.65 -8.16
CA PRO A 117 -21.37 12.73 -9.49
C PRO A 117 -20.82 13.93 -10.29
N HIS A 118 -20.62 13.72 -11.60
CA HIS A 118 -20.19 14.75 -12.55
C HIS A 118 -18.82 15.39 -12.28
N CYS A 119 -18.01 14.84 -11.36
CA CYS A 119 -16.67 15.38 -11.10
C CYS A 119 -15.70 15.15 -12.28
N GLY A 120 -15.98 14.20 -13.18
CA GLY A 120 -15.12 13.88 -14.31
C GLY A 120 -14.93 15.06 -15.26
N ALA A 121 -16.00 15.81 -15.54
CA ALA A 121 -15.92 17.02 -16.36
C ALA A 121 -14.97 18.07 -15.77
N ARG A 122 -14.93 18.21 -14.43
CA ARG A 122 -14.02 19.13 -13.74
C ARG A 122 -12.56 18.75 -13.99
N LEU A 123 -12.24 17.46 -13.94
CA LEU A 123 -10.88 16.96 -14.17
C LEU A 123 -10.44 17.13 -15.62
N ILE A 124 -11.30 16.79 -16.59
CA ILE A 124 -10.98 16.88 -18.03
C ILE A 124 -10.80 18.35 -18.47
N LEU A 125 -11.60 19.26 -17.92
CA LEU A 125 -11.55 20.69 -18.28
C LEU A 125 -10.48 21.47 -17.52
N ASN A 126 -9.85 20.88 -16.50
CA ASN A 126 -8.85 21.56 -15.70
C ASN A 126 -7.54 21.74 -16.51
N SER A 127 -7.11 23.00 -16.63
CA SER A 127 -5.92 23.40 -17.39
C SER A 127 -4.61 22.76 -16.90
N ASN A 128 -4.54 22.35 -15.63
CA ASN A 128 -3.37 21.68 -15.08
C ASN A 128 -3.18 20.27 -15.64
N TYR A 129 -4.27 19.62 -16.09
CA TYR A 129 -4.26 18.27 -16.64
C TYR A 129 -4.22 18.23 -18.18
N THR A 130 -4.61 19.33 -18.84
CA THR A 130 -4.61 19.44 -20.31
C THR A 130 -3.33 20.06 -20.86
N ARG A 131 -2.55 20.75 -20.01
CA ARG A 131 -1.25 21.29 -20.40
C ARG A 131 -0.27 20.15 -20.65
N LYS A 132 0.23 20.02 -21.87
CA LYS A 132 1.37 19.14 -22.16
C LYS A 132 2.62 19.76 -21.53
N SER A 133 3.24 19.07 -20.58
CA SER A 133 4.58 19.44 -20.12
C SER A 133 5.52 19.43 -21.33
N SER A 134 6.17 20.56 -21.62
CA SER A 134 7.19 20.68 -22.68
C SER A 134 8.55 20.18 -22.20
N SER A 135 8.57 19.16 -21.32
CA SER A 135 9.81 18.67 -20.74
C SER A 135 10.62 17.92 -21.79
N LYS A 136 11.73 18.56 -22.21
CA LYS A 136 12.88 17.95 -22.88
C LYS A 136 13.16 16.61 -22.21
N LYS A 137 13.12 15.51 -22.98
CA LYS A 137 13.61 14.21 -22.53
C LYS A 137 15.10 14.37 -22.21
N ASP A 138 15.46 14.26 -20.93
CA ASP A 138 16.85 14.07 -20.54
C ASP A 138 17.37 12.78 -21.20
N PRO A 139 18.52 12.79 -21.89
CA PRO A 139 19.01 11.66 -22.70
C PRO A 139 19.54 10.47 -21.87
N THR A 140 19.31 10.43 -20.57
CA THR A 140 19.71 9.33 -19.67
C THR A 140 18.66 8.21 -19.57
N SER A 141 17.63 8.21 -20.45
CA SER A 141 16.56 7.19 -20.51
C SER A 141 17.02 5.78 -20.96
N GLY A 142 18.33 5.51 -20.97
CA GLY A 142 18.92 4.23 -21.39
C GLY A 142 19.27 3.26 -20.25
N VAL A 143 19.23 3.70 -18.99
CA VAL A 143 19.44 2.82 -17.84
C VAL A 143 18.16 2.82 -17.02
N LEU A 144 17.40 1.71 -17.12
CA LEU A 144 16.22 1.42 -16.31
C LEU A 144 16.41 1.90 -14.85
N PRO A 145 15.54 2.75 -14.29
CA PRO A 145 15.25 2.70 -12.89
C PRO A 145 13.83 2.17 -12.76
N SER A 146 13.61 0.89 -13.04
CA SER A 146 12.42 0.18 -12.50
C SER A 146 12.47 0.07 -10.97
N GLN A 147 13.36 0.84 -10.33
CA GLN A 147 13.93 0.67 -9.01
C GLN A 147 14.32 2.08 -8.53
N LEU A 148 13.48 2.69 -7.70
CA LEU A 148 13.95 3.82 -6.92
C LEU A 148 14.84 3.26 -5.81
N LEU A 149 16.16 3.35 -5.99
CA LEU A 149 17.14 3.06 -4.93
C LEU A 149 17.00 4.05 -3.77
N LYS A 150 16.38 5.20 -4.03
CA LYS A 150 16.10 6.26 -3.08
C LYS A 150 14.74 6.88 -3.36
N SER A 151 14.02 7.24 -2.32
CA SER A 151 12.74 7.93 -2.41
C SER A 151 12.85 9.27 -3.13
N VAL A 152 11.87 9.58 -3.98
CA VAL A 152 11.71 10.89 -4.63
C VAL A 152 11.14 11.90 -3.62
N PRO A 153 11.49 13.20 -3.69
CA PRO A 153 10.85 14.25 -2.91
C PRO A 153 9.32 14.27 -3.11
N LEU A 154 8.58 14.67 -2.08
CA LEU A 154 7.12 14.86 -2.21
C LEU A 154 6.79 16.09 -3.03
N SER A 155 5.67 16.03 -3.74
CA SER A 155 5.03 17.14 -4.43
C SER A 155 3.51 17.00 -4.29
N SER A 156 2.82 18.11 -4.02
CA SER A 156 1.34 18.17 -3.99
C SER A 156 0.73 18.75 -5.26
N ASN A 157 1.56 19.13 -6.25
CA ASN A 157 1.15 19.76 -7.50
C ASN A 157 1.76 19.01 -8.69
N ASP A 158 1.86 17.69 -8.59
CA ASP A 158 2.31 16.81 -9.68
C ASP A 158 1.06 16.34 -10.43
N TYR A 159 0.77 16.98 -11.57
CA TYR A 159 -0.40 16.68 -12.37
C TYR A 159 -0.10 15.64 -13.44
N VAL A 160 -1.10 14.83 -13.77
CA VAL A 160 -1.01 13.86 -14.87
C VAL A 160 -1.13 14.57 -16.20
N ASP A 161 -0.17 14.36 -17.09
CA ASP A 161 -0.22 14.88 -18.45
C ASP A 161 -1.33 14.20 -19.28
N ASN A 162 -2.08 14.99 -20.06
CA ASN A 162 -3.12 14.52 -21.00
C ASN A 162 -4.21 13.65 -20.35
N PHE A 163 -4.64 14.05 -19.14
CA PHE A 163 -5.70 13.34 -18.41
C PHE A 163 -6.99 13.23 -19.22
N ASN A 164 -7.56 12.03 -19.28
CA ASN A 164 -8.77 11.75 -20.07
C ASN A 164 -9.57 10.59 -19.49
N ILE A 165 -10.71 10.27 -20.10
CA ILE A 165 -11.63 9.22 -19.64
C ILE A 165 -11.04 7.81 -19.57
N PHE A 166 -9.92 7.56 -20.26
CA PHE A 166 -9.22 6.28 -20.29
C PHE A 166 -8.09 6.19 -19.26
N THR A 167 -7.72 7.31 -18.60
CA THR A 167 -6.63 7.32 -17.62
C THR A 167 -6.93 6.36 -16.47
N GLU A 168 -6.01 5.45 -16.21
CA GLU A 168 -6.12 4.40 -15.18
C GLU A 168 -5.30 4.76 -13.93
N PHE A 169 -5.75 4.33 -12.74
CA PHE A 169 -5.01 4.56 -11.50
C PHE A 169 -3.58 3.99 -11.53
N GLY A 170 -3.36 2.91 -12.28
CA GLY A 170 -2.04 2.30 -12.46
C GLY A 170 -1.01 3.18 -13.17
N GLU A 171 -1.44 4.24 -13.85
CA GLU A 171 -0.59 5.16 -14.61
C GLU A 171 -0.06 6.32 -13.75
N LEU A 172 -0.61 6.51 -12.55
CA LEU A 172 -0.27 7.62 -11.66
C LEU A 172 0.95 7.27 -10.80
N THR A 173 1.82 8.25 -10.60
CA THR A 173 2.86 8.20 -9.56
C THR A 173 2.25 8.47 -8.17
N PRO A 174 2.90 8.09 -7.05
CA PRO A 174 2.38 8.39 -5.72
C PRO A 174 2.11 9.88 -5.46
N ALA A 175 2.94 10.78 -6.02
CA ALA A 175 2.74 12.22 -5.93
C ALA A 175 1.52 12.70 -6.74
N GLN A 176 1.28 12.11 -7.92
CA GLN A 176 0.07 12.36 -8.70
C GLN A 176 -1.20 11.86 -7.98
N VAL A 177 -1.11 10.72 -7.29
CA VAL A 177 -2.22 10.23 -6.45
C VAL A 177 -2.51 11.19 -5.30
N LEU A 178 -1.47 11.72 -4.65
CA LEU A 178 -1.63 12.73 -3.61
C LEU A 178 -2.29 14.00 -4.15
N THR A 179 -1.84 14.50 -5.30
CA THR A 179 -2.40 15.69 -5.95
C THR A 179 -3.90 15.49 -6.24
N LEU A 180 -4.26 14.35 -6.86
CA LEU A 180 -5.65 13.99 -7.13
C LEU A 180 -6.49 13.85 -5.85
N PHE A 181 -5.94 13.24 -4.80
CA PHE A 181 -6.63 13.12 -3.52
C PHE A 181 -6.88 14.49 -2.88
N ASN A 182 -5.89 15.38 -2.89
CA ASN A 182 -6.02 16.73 -2.36
C ASN A 182 -7.10 17.53 -3.13
N GLU A 183 -7.26 17.33 -4.44
CA GLU A 183 -8.39 17.90 -5.17
C GLU A 183 -9.72 17.26 -4.74
N PHE A 184 -9.77 15.92 -4.64
CA PHE A 184 -10.97 15.16 -4.30
C PHE A 184 -11.58 15.58 -2.95
N ILE A 185 -10.76 15.74 -1.91
CA ILE A 185 -11.25 16.14 -0.57
C ILE A 185 -11.68 17.60 -0.48
N ASN A 186 -11.21 18.43 -1.41
CA ASN A 186 -11.52 19.87 -1.45
C ASN A 186 -12.79 20.18 -2.27
N TRP A 187 -13.41 19.18 -2.92
CA TRP A 187 -14.70 19.38 -3.56
C TRP A 187 -15.81 19.54 -2.52
N SER A 188 -16.72 20.49 -2.74
CA SER A 188 -17.79 20.82 -1.80
C SER A 188 -18.68 19.63 -1.44
N GLU A 189 -18.84 18.70 -2.38
CA GLU A 189 -19.68 17.51 -2.24
C GLU A 189 -19.00 16.40 -1.43
N PHE A 190 -17.69 16.49 -1.18
CA PHE A 190 -16.89 15.42 -0.57
C PHE A 190 -17.45 14.96 0.78
N HIS A 191 -17.79 15.90 1.66
CA HIS A 191 -18.26 15.61 3.02
C HIS A 191 -19.59 14.85 3.06
N GLN A 192 -20.40 14.96 1.99
CA GLN A 192 -21.69 14.28 1.88
C GLN A 192 -21.62 13.06 0.95
N SER A 193 -20.44 12.77 0.39
CA SER A 193 -20.27 11.69 -0.58
C SER A 193 -20.39 10.30 0.09
N PRO A 194 -20.81 9.26 -0.66
CA PRO A 194 -20.80 7.88 -0.17
C PRO A 194 -19.41 7.38 0.24
N PHE A 195 -18.35 8.07 -0.19
CA PHE A 195 -16.98 7.76 0.18
C PHE A 195 -16.77 7.84 1.69
N MET A 196 -17.31 8.87 2.35
CA MET A 196 -17.17 9.04 3.80
C MET A 196 -17.81 7.89 4.58
N GLN A 197 -18.98 7.42 4.14
CA GLN A 197 -19.65 6.25 4.72
C GLN A 197 -18.81 4.98 4.52
N ALA A 198 -18.17 4.84 3.35
CA ALA A 198 -17.26 3.72 3.08
C ALA A 198 -16.01 3.76 3.98
N VAL A 199 -15.43 4.94 4.22
CA VAL A 199 -14.30 5.14 5.15
C VAL A 199 -14.69 4.71 6.56
N GLU A 200 -15.83 5.17 7.07
CA GLU A 200 -16.32 4.80 8.39
C GLU A 200 -16.51 3.29 8.49
N SER A 201 -17.14 2.67 7.50
CA SER A 201 -17.35 1.22 7.43
C SER A 201 -16.03 0.43 7.43
N GLN A 202 -14.99 0.94 6.76
CA GLN A 202 -13.64 0.34 6.78
C GLN A 202 -12.99 0.41 8.15
N LYS A 203 -13.07 1.56 8.85
CA LYS A 203 -12.53 1.73 10.21
C LYS A 203 -13.12 0.70 11.18
N HIS A 204 -14.44 0.49 11.13
CA HIS A 204 -15.11 -0.50 11.97
C HIS A 204 -14.63 -1.93 11.70
N LYS A 205 -14.40 -2.30 10.43
CA LYS A 205 -13.85 -3.62 10.08
C LYS A 205 -12.42 -3.78 10.60
N GLN A 206 -11.55 -2.81 10.38
CA GLN A 206 -10.16 -2.85 10.82
C GLN A 206 -10.05 -2.97 12.34
N HIS A 207 -10.85 -2.22 13.08
CA HIS A 207 -10.89 -2.30 14.53
C HIS A 207 -11.38 -3.66 15.05
N ARG A 208 -12.34 -4.29 14.36
CA ARG A 208 -12.78 -5.66 14.69
C ARG A 208 -11.66 -6.69 14.45
N PHE A 209 -10.88 -6.53 13.37
CA PHE A 209 -9.73 -7.41 13.10
C PHE A 209 -8.62 -7.25 14.13
N ALA A 210 -8.32 -6.03 14.59
CA ALA A 210 -7.31 -5.79 15.62
C ALA A 210 -7.66 -6.50 16.94
N ARG A 211 -8.90 -6.34 17.43
CA ARG A 211 -9.37 -7.01 18.65
C ARG A 211 -9.34 -8.54 18.57
N SER A 212 -9.58 -9.10 17.38
CA SER A 212 -9.51 -10.54 17.17
C SER A 212 -8.09 -11.11 17.28
N LEU A 213 -7.05 -10.29 17.08
CA LEU A 213 -5.66 -10.71 17.24
C LEU A 213 -5.23 -10.63 18.71
N ASP A 214 -5.74 -9.62 19.44
CA ASP A 214 -5.46 -9.44 20.87
C ASP A 214 -6.09 -10.58 21.73
N ASP A 215 -7.28 -11.07 21.37
CA ASP A 215 -7.94 -12.17 22.08
C ASP A 215 -7.22 -13.53 21.90
N ASP A 216 -6.56 -13.76 20.74
CA ASP A 216 -5.82 -15.00 20.45
C ASP A 216 -4.45 -15.06 21.16
N GLU A 217 -3.94 -13.93 21.67
CA GLU A 217 -2.66 -13.85 22.41
C GLU A 217 -2.83 -14.08 23.93
N SER A 218 -4.07 -14.10 24.43
CA SER A 218 -4.37 -14.19 25.88
C SER A 218 -4.65 -15.61 26.41
N ALA A 219 -4.48 -16.66 25.60
CA ALA A 219 -4.94 -18.02 25.91
C ALA A 219 -3.86 -19.02 26.39
N ASP A 220 -2.70 -18.56 26.88
CA ASP A 220 -1.68 -19.45 27.46
C ASP A 220 -1.25 -18.99 28.87
N GLU A 221 -2.09 -19.26 29.89
CA GLU A 221 -1.67 -19.31 31.30
C GLU A 221 -1.56 -20.78 31.74
N PRO A 222 -0.39 -21.27 32.19
CA PRO A 222 -0.21 -22.66 32.58
C PRO A 222 -0.77 -22.92 33.99
N GLY A 223 -1.96 -23.52 34.05
CA GLY A 223 -2.58 -23.95 35.30
C GLY A 223 -1.75 -25.01 36.06
N GLU A 224 -1.24 -24.61 37.22
CA GLU A 224 -0.53 -25.44 38.20
C GLU A 224 -1.33 -26.67 38.67
N LEU A 225 -0.63 -27.79 38.77
CA LEU A 225 -1.03 -29.01 39.47
C LEU A 225 -1.28 -28.75 40.97
N GLN A 226 -2.48 -29.08 41.48
CA GLN A 226 -2.62 -29.55 42.86
C GLN A 226 -3.44 -30.84 42.95
N ARG A 227 -2.80 -31.82 43.59
CA ARG A 227 -3.24 -33.18 43.90
C ARG A 227 -3.78 -33.21 45.33
N ALA A 228 -5.02 -33.62 45.56
CA ALA A 228 -5.41 -34.32 46.79
C ALA A 228 -6.77 -35.05 46.69
N LYS A 229 -6.67 -36.38 46.82
CA LYS A 229 -7.64 -37.43 47.18
C LYS A 229 -8.98 -36.99 47.82
N SER A 230 -10.08 -37.61 47.37
CA SER A 230 -10.93 -38.39 48.28
C SER A 230 -11.72 -39.49 47.56
N LYS A 231 -11.85 -40.63 48.24
CA LYS A 231 -12.45 -41.89 47.80
C LYS A 231 -13.98 -41.80 47.75
N LYS A 232 -14.62 -42.52 46.81
CA LYS A 232 -15.68 -43.48 47.17
C LYS A 232 -15.89 -44.53 46.09
N SER A 233 -15.72 -45.78 46.51
CA SER A 233 -16.20 -47.00 45.87
C SER A 233 -17.70 -47.13 46.13
N THR A 234 -18.44 -47.55 45.11
CA THR A 234 -19.74 -48.28 45.08
C THR A 234 -20.24 -48.18 43.63
N ASP A 235 -20.90 -49.11 42.96
CA ASP A 235 -21.12 -50.55 42.97
C ASP A 235 -22.08 -50.78 41.77
N THR A 236 -22.21 -52.00 41.23
CA THR A 236 -23.21 -52.45 40.20
C THR A 236 -23.13 -51.80 38.79
N LEU A 237 -23.11 -52.51 37.66
CA LEU A 237 -23.50 -53.87 37.28
C LEU A 237 -22.55 -54.38 36.16
#